data_AF-A0A1G3LC05-F1
#
_entry.id   AF-A0A1G3LC05-F1
#
_cell.length_a   1.000
_cell.length_b   1.000
_cell.length_c   1.000
_cell.angle_alpha   90.00
_cell.angle_beta   90.00
_cell.angle_gamma   90.00
#
_symmetry.space_group_name_H-M   'P 1'
#
loop_
_entity.id
_entity.type
_entity.pdbx_description
1 polymer ?
#
loop_
_entity_poly.entity_id
_entity_poly.type
_entity_poly.pdbx_seq_one_letter_code
_entity_poly.pdbx_strand_id
1 'polypeptide(L)'
;MFKKEIDDKIKKNISNPNNKIEIDKNCDIDNNFEIKINGENNEIIIKKHTKILNFRINIEGNNNKIFIDENCFLKTNDYVKIEIFGNANNVQIDKNFKVNRHLLIYILSTESNVHIGEESFLTSNCYLNGFSQTLTIGKKTTIEGSTFFLSEPFSRIEIGDDCMFSFNIDVRNGDSHSIIDLATNKRINYHKNVKIGNHVWIGYNSIILKGVEIEDGSIVAAGSVVTKSIPTNCVAGGNPAKIIKKNVTWNRDLIYDNESLGEIRINPKDVNFILRNFYEDKIWTNGNALIENISIKNEKKLKYFQLRTKGWHPHKFQYEKIDLKIFINDKQLIFFKNISLDYFFLMDNSIDEIKKIKILSNTFIPKEMEHNEDTRILGIDVDYMVLREDF
;
A
#
# COMPACT_ATOMS: atom_id res chain seq x y z
N MET A 1 21.93 2.50 -26.76
CA MET A 1 23.14 3.09 -26.14
C MET A 1 23.11 2.86 -24.63
N PHE A 2 22.07 3.37 -23.95
CA PHE A 2 21.83 3.22 -22.51
C PHE A 2 21.96 1.79 -21.94
N LYS A 3 21.32 0.79 -22.57
CA LYS A 3 21.40 -0.60 -22.08
C LYS A 3 22.81 -1.20 -22.15
N LYS A 4 23.59 -0.84 -23.18
CA LYS A 4 24.98 -1.27 -23.31
C LYS A 4 25.87 -0.66 -22.22
N GLU A 5 25.61 0.60 -21.84
CA GLU A 5 26.31 1.27 -20.75
C GLU A 5 26.00 0.63 -19.39
N ILE A 6 24.75 0.24 -19.15
CA ILE A 6 24.36 -0.53 -17.95
C ILE A 6 25.06 -1.89 -17.94
N ASP A 7 25.04 -2.63 -19.05
CA ASP A 7 25.69 -3.93 -19.14
C ASP A 7 27.21 -3.83 -18.91
N ASP A 8 27.87 -2.82 -19.47
CA ASP A 8 29.30 -2.57 -19.28
C ASP A 8 29.62 -2.14 -17.85
N LYS A 9 28.74 -1.36 -17.19
CA LYS A 9 28.85 -0.97 -15.77
C LYS A 9 28.70 -2.18 -14.86
N ILE A 10 27.72 -3.05 -15.13
CA ILE A 10 27.51 -4.29 -14.39
C ILE A 10 28.72 -5.21 -14.52
N LYS A 11 29.23 -5.43 -15.73
CA LYS A 11 30.41 -6.29 -15.98
C LYS A 11 31.67 -5.83 -15.24
N LYS A 12 31.90 -4.51 -15.12
CA LYS A 12 33.06 -3.96 -14.39
C LYS A 12 33.00 -4.22 -12.88
N ASN A 13 31.82 -4.44 -12.32
CA ASN A 13 31.58 -4.56 -10.89
C ASN A 13 31.38 -6.01 -10.42
N ILE A 14 31.67 -6.98 -11.28
CA ILE A 14 31.61 -8.42 -10.98
C ILE A 14 33.03 -8.96 -10.99
N SER A 15 33.50 -9.45 -9.85
CA SER A 15 34.88 -9.94 -9.73
C SER A 15 35.10 -11.31 -10.40
N ASN A 16 34.06 -12.12 -10.56
CA ASN A 16 34.17 -13.51 -11.05
C ASN A 16 33.13 -13.84 -12.15
N PRO A 17 33.54 -14.48 -13.26
CA PRO A 17 32.65 -14.82 -14.38
C PRO A 17 31.57 -15.87 -14.07
N ASN A 18 31.67 -16.61 -12.97
CA ASN A 18 30.69 -17.64 -12.57
C ASN A 18 29.40 -17.05 -11.98
N ASN A 19 29.33 -15.73 -11.77
CA ASN A 19 28.09 -15.08 -11.35
C ASN A 19 27.13 -14.94 -12.53
N LYS A 20 25.87 -15.29 -12.31
CA LYS A 20 24.81 -15.25 -13.32
C LYS A 20 23.91 -14.04 -13.08
N ILE A 21 23.83 -13.14 -14.07
CA ILE A 21 22.94 -11.97 -14.01
C ILE A 21 22.07 -11.97 -15.26
N GLU A 22 20.76 -12.11 -15.07
CA GLU A 22 19.75 -12.08 -16.12
C GLU A 22 18.75 -10.97 -15.85
N ILE A 23 18.80 -9.91 -16.64
CA ILE A 23 17.83 -8.82 -16.57
C ILE A 23 17.07 -8.78 -17.90
N ASP A 24 15.76 -8.96 -17.83
CA ASP A 24 14.92 -8.98 -19.02
C ASP A 24 15.03 -7.65 -19.79
N LYS A 25 14.94 -7.74 -21.13
CA LYS A 25 15.07 -6.59 -22.01
C LYS A 25 13.91 -5.59 -21.93
N ASN A 26 12.77 -6.01 -21.40
CA ASN A 26 11.58 -5.17 -21.24
C ASN A 26 11.53 -4.50 -19.86
N CYS A 27 12.62 -4.50 -19.09
CA CYS A 27 12.73 -3.70 -17.88
C CYS A 27 13.01 -2.22 -18.20
N ASP A 28 12.47 -1.32 -17.39
CA ASP A 28 12.73 0.11 -17.43
C ASP A 28 13.68 0.44 -16.28
N ILE A 29 14.92 0.85 -16.59
CA ILE A 29 16.02 0.95 -15.64
C ILE A 29 16.63 2.34 -15.73
N ASP A 30 16.99 2.95 -14.61
CA ASP A 30 17.69 4.23 -14.58
C ASP A 30 19.22 4.12 -14.47
N ASN A 31 19.90 5.26 -14.57
CA ASN A 31 21.37 5.33 -14.47
C ASN A 31 21.90 5.03 -13.06
N ASN A 32 21.05 5.15 -12.03
CA ASN A 32 21.43 4.94 -10.64
C ASN A 32 21.37 3.46 -10.23
N PHE A 33 20.86 2.59 -11.11
CA PHE A 33 20.95 1.16 -10.91
C PHE A 33 22.41 0.70 -10.80
N GLU A 34 22.69 -0.09 -9.77
CA GLU A 34 24.04 -0.58 -9.46
C GLU A 34 23.98 -2.00 -8.93
N ILE A 35 24.84 -2.86 -9.49
CA ILE A 35 25.12 -4.19 -8.95
C ILE A 35 26.62 -4.26 -8.66
N LYS A 36 26.97 -4.74 -7.46
CA LYS A 36 28.33 -5.06 -7.04
C LYS A 36 28.34 -6.47 -6.46
N ILE A 37 29.23 -7.32 -6.97
CA ILE A 37 29.35 -8.70 -6.50
C ILE A 37 30.82 -9.01 -6.25
N ASN A 38 31.14 -9.35 -5.00
CA ASN A 38 32.39 -9.93 -4.58
C ASN A 38 32.15 -11.37 -4.08
N GLY A 39 32.40 -12.33 -4.94
CA GLY A 39 32.18 -13.75 -4.68
C GLY A 39 31.80 -14.50 -5.95
N GLU A 40 31.39 -15.75 -5.81
CA GLU A 40 31.17 -16.69 -6.91
C GLU A 40 29.80 -17.36 -6.83
N ASN A 41 29.31 -17.83 -7.98
CA ASN A 41 28.07 -18.58 -8.13
C ASN A 41 26.82 -17.86 -7.60
N ASN A 42 26.84 -16.52 -7.56
CA ASN A 42 25.65 -15.74 -7.23
C ASN A 42 24.74 -15.63 -8.45
N GLU A 43 23.43 -15.63 -8.24
CA GLU A 43 22.41 -15.54 -9.29
C GLU A 43 21.47 -14.36 -9.03
N ILE A 44 21.36 -13.45 -9.99
CA ILE A 44 20.41 -12.34 -9.98
C ILE A 44 19.53 -12.46 -11.22
N ILE A 45 18.23 -12.64 -11.02
CA ILE A 45 17.24 -12.69 -12.10
C ILE A 45 16.20 -11.60 -11.86
N ILE A 46 16.01 -10.73 -12.86
CA ILE A 46 14.96 -9.70 -12.86
C ILE A 46 14.11 -9.86 -14.12
N LYS A 47 12.82 -10.16 -13.94
CA LYS A 47 11.88 -10.42 -15.03
C LYS A 47 11.30 -9.14 -15.65
N LYS A 48 10.71 -9.31 -16.83
CA LYS A 48 10.15 -8.28 -17.72
C LYS A 48 9.20 -7.28 -17.03
N HIS A 49 9.10 -6.09 -17.62
CA HIS A 49 8.20 -5.00 -17.22
C HIS A 49 8.40 -4.48 -15.80
N THR A 50 9.56 -4.78 -15.19
CA THR A 50 9.93 -4.25 -13.89
C THR A 50 10.57 -2.88 -14.07
N LYS A 51 10.09 -1.89 -13.30
CA LYS A 51 10.64 -0.53 -13.24
C LYS A 51 11.66 -0.43 -12.10
N ILE A 52 12.86 0.05 -12.40
CA ILE A 52 14.01 0.06 -11.50
C ILE A 52 14.59 1.49 -11.46
N LEU A 53 14.36 2.20 -10.35
CA LEU A 53 14.89 3.56 -10.13
C LEU A 53 15.61 3.61 -8.78
N ASN A 54 16.87 4.05 -8.80
CA ASN A 54 17.71 4.16 -7.60
C ASN A 54 17.78 2.86 -6.76
N PHE A 55 17.98 1.75 -7.46
CA PHE A 55 18.09 0.41 -6.87
C PHE A 55 19.55 -0.04 -6.83
N ARG A 56 20.01 -0.53 -5.67
CA ARG A 56 21.37 -1.07 -5.52
C ARG A 56 21.34 -2.48 -4.97
N ILE A 57 22.19 -3.33 -5.54
CA ILE A 57 22.45 -4.68 -5.06
C ILE A 57 23.94 -4.79 -4.75
N ASN A 58 24.27 -5.13 -3.51
CA ASN A 58 25.63 -5.44 -3.09
C ASN A 58 25.67 -6.85 -2.50
N ILE A 59 26.58 -7.69 -2.99
CA ILE A 59 26.77 -9.06 -2.51
C ILE A 59 28.25 -9.26 -2.18
N GLU A 60 28.53 -9.62 -0.94
CA GLU A 60 29.82 -10.14 -0.48
C GLU A 60 29.60 -11.57 0.02
N GLY A 61 30.04 -12.55 -0.79
CA GLY A 61 29.87 -13.97 -0.52
C GLY A 61 29.39 -14.76 -1.74
N ASN A 62 29.11 -16.04 -1.52
CA ASN A 62 28.93 -17.03 -2.58
C ASN A 62 27.55 -17.68 -2.56
N ASN A 63 27.11 -18.17 -3.71
CA ASN A 63 25.88 -18.95 -3.86
C ASN A 63 24.59 -18.22 -3.45
N ASN A 64 24.58 -16.88 -3.42
CA ASN A 64 23.38 -16.11 -3.10
C ASN A 64 22.48 -15.98 -4.32
N LYS A 65 21.16 -15.93 -4.09
CA LYS A 65 20.15 -15.82 -5.13
C LYS A 65 19.23 -14.64 -4.87
N ILE A 66 19.02 -13.81 -5.89
CA ILE A 66 18.04 -12.74 -5.89
C ILE A 66 17.13 -12.93 -7.09
N PHE A 67 15.84 -13.12 -6.85
CA PHE A 67 14.82 -13.26 -7.86
C PHE A 67 13.78 -12.17 -7.70
N ILE A 68 13.57 -11.39 -8.77
CA ILE A 68 12.55 -10.34 -8.84
C ILE A 68 11.67 -10.65 -10.04
N ASP A 69 10.41 -10.92 -9.76
CA ASP A 69 9.45 -11.35 -10.78
C ASP A 69 8.91 -10.18 -11.62
N GLU A 70 7.98 -10.47 -12.52
CA GLU A 70 7.48 -9.51 -13.51
C GLU A 70 6.62 -8.38 -12.93
N ASN A 71 6.57 -7.26 -13.65
CA ASN A 71 5.72 -6.11 -13.35
C ASN A 71 5.97 -5.46 -11.98
N CYS A 72 7.19 -5.56 -11.43
CA CYS A 72 7.53 -4.93 -10.16
C CYS A 72 7.82 -3.43 -10.33
N PHE A 73 7.49 -2.62 -9.34
CA PHE A 73 7.80 -1.18 -9.30
C PHE A 73 8.78 -0.90 -8.17
N LEU A 74 10.07 -1.09 -8.47
CA LEU A 74 11.20 -0.79 -7.59
C LEU A 74 11.66 0.65 -7.81
N LYS A 75 10.73 1.58 -7.61
CA LYS A 75 10.94 3.00 -7.90
C LYS A 75 10.55 3.85 -6.70
N THR A 76 11.48 4.68 -6.25
CA THR A 76 11.26 5.69 -5.22
C THR A 76 12.28 6.83 -5.34
N ASN A 77 11.97 7.97 -4.72
CA ASN A 77 12.91 9.08 -4.57
C ASN A 77 13.93 8.86 -3.44
N ASP A 78 13.70 7.89 -2.54
CA ASP A 78 14.65 7.53 -1.47
C ASP A 78 15.59 6.43 -1.97
N TYR A 79 15.48 5.17 -1.54
CA TYR A 79 16.32 4.09 -2.09
C TYR A 79 15.64 2.73 -2.05
N VAL A 80 16.09 1.84 -2.94
CA VAL A 80 15.88 0.40 -2.83
C VAL A 80 17.26 -0.23 -2.73
N LYS A 81 17.49 -1.08 -1.72
CA LYS A 81 18.79 -1.70 -1.48
C LYS A 81 18.64 -3.15 -1.04
N ILE A 82 19.43 -4.02 -1.65
CA ILE A 82 19.67 -5.38 -1.17
C ILE A 82 21.16 -5.50 -0.88
N GLU A 83 21.51 -5.70 0.37
CA GLU A 83 22.89 -5.83 0.85
C GLU A 83 23.04 -7.21 1.52
N ILE A 84 23.87 -8.07 0.93
CA ILE A 84 24.09 -9.44 1.40
C ILE A 84 25.56 -9.62 1.74
N PHE A 85 25.83 -10.02 2.97
CA PHE A 85 27.14 -10.36 3.50
C PHE A 85 27.07 -11.78 4.08
N GLY A 86 27.47 -12.75 3.27
CA GLY A 86 27.43 -14.18 3.60
C GLY A 86 27.01 -15.04 2.42
N ASN A 87 26.71 -16.31 2.69
CA ASN A 87 26.59 -17.33 1.64
C ASN A 87 25.20 -17.96 1.58
N ALA A 88 24.83 -18.48 0.41
CA ALA A 88 23.64 -19.31 0.22
C ALA A 88 22.33 -18.64 0.67
N ASN A 89 22.24 -17.30 0.64
CA ASN A 89 21.01 -16.59 0.95
C ASN A 89 20.10 -16.47 -0.27
N ASN A 90 18.79 -16.40 -0.05
CA ASN A 90 17.79 -16.25 -1.09
C ASN A 90 16.87 -15.06 -0.80
N VAL A 91 16.73 -14.17 -1.78
CA VAL A 91 15.75 -13.08 -1.77
C VAL A 91 14.81 -13.27 -2.95
N GLN A 92 13.53 -13.42 -2.66
CA GLN A 92 12.47 -13.57 -3.66
C GLN A 92 11.43 -12.45 -3.50
N ILE A 93 11.20 -11.71 -4.58
CA ILE A 93 10.17 -10.69 -4.70
C ILE A 93 9.23 -11.11 -5.82
N ASP A 94 7.97 -11.39 -5.48
CA ASP A 94 6.97 -11.88 -6.41
C ASP A 94 6.35 -10.76 -7.27
N LYS A 95 5.59 -11.17 -8.28
CA LYS A 95 5.03 -10.28 -9.31
C LYS A 95 4.17 -9.15 -8.76
N ASN A 96 4.09 -8.05 -9.52
CA ASN A 96 3.29 -6.87 -9.20
C ASN A 96 3.67 -6.19 -7.86
N PHE A 97 4.83 -6.54 -7.30
CA PHE A 97 5.36 -5.89 -6.11
C PHE A 97 5.62 -4.40 -6.34
N LYS A 98 5.40 -3.58 -5.31
CA LYS A 98 5.66 -2.14 -5.37
C LYS A 98 6.39 -1.66 -4.11
N VAL A 99 7.40 -0.83 -4.29
CA VAL A 99 7.99 -0.07 -3.18
C VAL A 99 7.23 1.24 -3.02
N ASN A 100 6.92 1.62 -1.78
CA ASN A 100 6.26 2.89 -1.46
C ASN A 100 7.28 4.03 -1.31
N ARG A 101 8.11 3.99 -0.26
CA ARG A 101 9.15 5.00 0.00
C ARG A 101 10.56 4.44 -0.01
N HIS A 102 10.87 3.36 0.70
CA HIS A 102 12.17 2.72 0.62
C HIS A 102 12.07 1.24 0.95
N LEU A 103 13.05 0.48 0.49
CA LEU A 103 13.21 -0.91 0.89
C LEU A 103 14.69 -1.19 1.13
N LEU A 104 15.04 -1.61 2.33
CA LEU A 104 16.33 -2.18 2.66
C LEU A 104 16.16 -3.64 3.03
N ILE A 105 16.83 -4.53 2.31
CA ILE A 105 17.04 -5.92 2.72
C ILE A 105 18.51 -6.06 3.04
N TYR A 106 18.83 -6.13 4.33
CA TYR A 106 20.18 -6.25 4.85
C TYR A 106 20.36 -7.62 5.50
N ILE A 107 21.21 -8.45 4.90
CA ILE A 107 21.46 -9.83 5.31
C ILE A 107 22.93 -9.97 5.70
N LEU A 108 23.21 -10.04 7.00
CA LEU A 108 24.50 -10.44 7.55
C LEU A 108 24.37 -11.86 8.09
N SER A 109 24.25 -12.81 7.16
CA SER A 109 23.79 -14.17 7.46
C SER A 109 24.18 -15.17 6.37
N THR A 110 24.02 -16.46 6.66
CA THR A 110 24.15 -17.55 5.69
C THR A 110 22.87 -18.38 5.68
N GLU A 111 22.52 -18.99 4.54
CA GLU A 111 21.35 -19.86 4.37
C GLU A 111 20.00 -19.20 4.70
N SER A 112 19.90 -17.87 4.64
CA SER A 112 18.68 -17.15 5.01
C SER A 112 17.78 -16.84 3.83
N ASN A 113 16.48 -16.77 4.11
CA ASN A 113 15.43 -16.60 3.11
C ASN A 113 14.62 -15.34 3.40
N VAL A 114 14.46 -14.50 2.39
CA VAL A 114 13.52 -13.37 2.39
C VAL A 114 12.54 -13.57 1.25
N HIS A 115 11.25 -13.64 1.55
CA HIS A 115 10.19 -13.77 0.55
C HIS A 115 9.15 -12.66 0.73
N ILE A 116 8.88 -11.93 -0.36
CA ILE A 116 7.88 -10.87 -0.43
C ILE A 116 6.84 -11.26 -1.48
N GLY A 117 5.59 -11.44 -1.02
CA GLY A 117 4.49 -11.98 -1.80
C GLY A 117 3.91 -11.02 -2.84
N GLU A 118 3.17 -11.59 -3.79
CA GLU A 118 2.60 -10.88 -4.94
C GLU A 118 1.70 -9.71 -4.52
N GLU A 119 1.68 -8.66 -5.35
CA GLU A 119 0.83 -7.48 -5.17
C GLU A 119 1.01 -6.74 -3.82
N SER A 120 2.08 -7.03 -3.08
CA SER A 120 2.41 -6.30 -1.86
C SER A 120 3.00 -4.92 -2.16
N PHE A 121 2.79 -3.99 -1.22
CA PHE A 121 3.22 -2.60 -1.34
C PHE A 121 3.85 -2.13 -0.03
N LEU A 122 5.16 -1.91 0.01
CA LEU A 122 5.85 -1.72 1.30
C LEU A 122 6.93 -0.63 1.32
N THR A 123 7.07 -0.05 2.51
CA THR A 123 8.26 0.67 2.98
C THR A 123 8.81 -0.08 4.20
N SER A 124 9.98 -0.69 4.08
CA SER A 124 10.52 -1.52 5.16
C SER A 124 12.05 -1.55 5.22
N ASN A 125 12.57 -1.74 6.43
CA ASN A 125 13.93 -2.19 6.68
C ASN A 125 13.91 -3.62 7.22
N CYS A 126 14.61 -4.54 6.57
CA CYS A 126 14.68 -5.94 6.95
C CYS A 126 16.12 -6.27 7.33
N TYR A 127 16.36 -6.63 8.59
CA TYR A 127 17.68 -6.97 9.11
C TYR A 127 17.71 -8.44 9.53
N LEU A 128 18.55 -9.23 8.87
CA LEU A 128 18.78 -10.63 9.17
C LEU A 128 20.24 -10.80 9.63
N ASN A 129 20.45 -10.95 10.93
CA ASN A 129 21.75 -11.00 11.59
C ASN A 129 21.91 -12.34 12.35
N GLY A 130 22.18 -13.43 11.63
CA GLY A 130 22.21 -14.80 12.17
C GLY A 130 22.68 -15.83 11.15
N PHE A 131 22.05 -17.01 11.15
CA PHE A 131 22.15 -17.99 10.04
C PHE A 131 20.84 -18.82 9.96
N SER A 132 20.50 -19.29 8.76
CA SER A 132 19.28 -20.05 8.46
C SER A 132 17.99 -19.36 8.93
N GLN A 133 17.89 -18.03 8.75
CA GLN A 133 16.72 -17.24 9.16
C GLN A 133 15.68 -17.14 8.05
N THR A 134 14.43 -16.80 8.40
CA THR A 134 13.36 -16.62 7.39
C THR A 134 12.49 -15.42 7.70
N LEU A 135 12.40 -14.50 6.75
CA LEU A 135 11.40 -13.44 6.71
C LEU A 135 10.43 -13.70 5.56
N THR A 136 9.15 -13.83 5.88
CA THR A 136 8.09 -13.97 4.86
C THR A 136 7.06 -12.86 5.04
N ILE A 137 6.74 -12.18 3.95
CA ILE A 137 5.65 -11.20 3.87
C ILE A 137 4.65 -11.72 2.83
N GLY A 138 3.42 -11.98 3.27
CA GLY A 138 2.36 -12.49 2.43
C GLY A 138 1.88 -11.52 1.35
N LYS A 139 0.99 -12.04 0.51
CA LYS A 139 0.45 -11.39 -0.68
C LYS A 139 -0.45 -10.23 -0.30
N LYS A 140 -0.52 -9.19 -1.13
CA LYS A 140 -1.42 -8.02 -0.93
C LYS A 140 -1.24 -7.31 0.41
N THR A 141 -0.17 -7.60 1.14
CA THR A 141 0.17 -6.92 2.39
C THR A 141 0.72 -5.53 2.09
N THR A 142 0.22 -4.53 2.80
CA THR A 142 0.62 -3.13 2.65
C THR A 142 1.36 -2.66 3.90
N ILE A 143 2.54 -2.07 3.74
CA ILE A 143 3.35 -1.57 4.84
C ILE A 143 3.75 -0.12 4.59
N GLU A 144 3.26 0.79 5.44
CA GLU A 144 3.66 2.18 5.39
C GLU A 144 5.03 2.40 6.04
N GLY A 145 5.37 1.70 7.12
CA GLY A 145 6.72 1.80 7.67
C GLY A 145 6.97 0.78 8.75
N SER A 146 7.80 -0.22 8.46
CA SER A 146 8.16 -1.23 9.45
C SER A 146 9.63 -1.58 9.41
N THR A 147 10.15 -1.99 10.57
CA THR A 147 11.46 -2.62 10.68
C THR A 147 11.30 -4.03 11.21
N PHE A 148 11.88 -4.99 10.48
CA PHE A 148 11.90 -6.40 10.84
C PHE A 148 13.31 -6.76 11.31
N PHE A 149 13.45 -7.16 12.57
CA PHE A 149 14.71 -7.59 13.16
C PHE A 149 14.68 -9.09 13.44
N LEU A 150 15.41 -9.84 12.63
CA LEU A 150 15.68 -11.26 12.85
C LEU A 150 17.06 -11.37 13.48
N SER A 151 17.06 -11.58 14.79
CA SER A 151 18.27 -11.84 15.55
C SER A 151 18.33 -13.33 15.87
N GLU A 152 19.53 -13.90 15.84
CA GLU A 152 19.84 -15.29 16.22
C GLU A 152 19.51 -16.37 15.18
N PRO A 153 20.22 -17.51 15.21
CA PRO A 153 20.04 -18.59 14.23
C PRO A 153 18.64 -19.19 14.19
N PHE A 154 18.24 -19.71 13.02
CA PHE A 154 16.97 -20.43 12.81
C PHE A 154 15.69 -19.64 13.10
N SER A 155 15.81 -18.35 13.34
CA SER A 155 14.71 -17.50 13.77
C SER A 155 13.87 -17.04 12.58
N ARG A 156 12.56 -16.89 12.82
CA ARG A 156 11.58 -16.55 11.78
C ARG A 156 10.68 -15.38 12.17
N ILE A 157 10.32 -14.59 11.17
CA ILE A 157 9.21 -13.63 11.21
C ILE A 157 8.34 -13.93 9.99
N GLU A 158 7.10 -14.35 10.24
CA GLU A 158 6.16 -14.81 9.22
C GLU A 158 4.92 -13.93 9.26
N ILE A 159 4.62 -13.21 8.16
CA ILE A 159 3.45 -12.34 8.02
C ILE A 159 2.56 -12.91 6.91
N GLY A 160 1.28 -13.08 7.22
CA GLY A 160 0.27 -13.60 6.30
C GLY A 160 -0.15 -12.60 5.22
N ASP A 161 -1.19 -13.00 4.49
CA ASP A 161 -1.74 -12.26 3.36
C ASP A 161 -2.65 -11.11 3.82
N ASP A 162 -2.81 -10.08 2.98
CA ASP A 162 -3.70 -8.93 3.17
C ASP A 162 -3.56 -8.21 4.53
N CYS A 163 -2.35 -8.16 5.07
CA CYS A 163 -2.11 -7.37 6.28
C CYS A 163 -2.00 -5.87 5.97
N MET A 164 -2.24 -5.05 6.98
CA MET A 164 -2.06 -3.60 6.91
C MET A 164 -1.19 -3.12 8.06
N PHE A 165 0.00 -2.63 7.73
CA PHE A 165 0.94 -2.06 8.70
C PHE A 165 0.98 -0.55 8.49
N SER A 166 0.70 0.18 9.56
CA SER A 166 0.87 1.64 9.60
C SER A 166 2.36 2.03 9.64
N PHE A 167 2.67 3.22 10.18
CA PHE A 167 4.03 3.74 10.24
C PHE A 167 4.73 3.37 11.56
N ASN A 168 6.06 3.33 11.51
CA ASN A 168 6.96 3.15 12.64
C ASN A 168 6.70 1.89 13.48
N ILE A 169 6.49 0.75 12.82
CA ILE A 169 6.27 -0.53 13.50
C ILE A 169 7.60 -1.27 13.63
N ASP A 170 7.85 -1.84 14.81
CA ASP A 170 9.02 -2.69 15.07
C ASP A 170 8.55 -4.12 15.33
N VAL A 171 9.07 -5.08 14.58
CA VAL A 171 8.82 -6.51 14.79
C VAL A 171 10.16 -7.20 15.00
N ARG A 172 10.33 -7.81 16.17
CA ARG A 172 11.60 -8.43 16.56
C ARG A 172 11.40 -9.76 17.26
N ASN A 173 12.25 -10.73 16.92
CA ASN A 173 12.17 -12.10 17.44
C ASN A 173 13.25 -12.46 18.48
N GLY A 174 14.11 -11.51 18.86
CA GLY A 174 15.07 -11.64 19.95
C GLY A 174 15.35 -10.31 20.65
N ASP A 175 16.15 -10.36 21.73
CA ASP A 175 16.49 -9.19 22.56
C ASP A 175 17.90 -8.65 22.27
N SER A 176 18.61 -9.24 21.31
CA SER A 176 20.01 -8.95 20.94
C SER A 176 21.07 -9.22 22.01
N HIS A 177 20.71 -9.26 23.29
CA HIS A 177 21.62 -9.49 24.41
C HIS A 177 21.06 -10.51 25.40
N SER A 178 21.97 -11.22 26.07
CA SER A 178 21.62 -12.26 27.04
C SER A 178 21.13 -11.66 28.36
N ILE A 179 19.99 -12.16 28.86
CA ILE A 179 19.58 -12.05 30.25
C ILE A 179 20.01 -13.33 30.94
N ILE A 180 20.83 -13.20 32.00
CA ILE A 180 21.41 -14.32 32.73
C ILE A 180 20.66 -14.51 34.05
N ASP A 181 20.20 -15.73 34.30
CA ASP A 181 19.64 -16.12 35.59
C ASP A 181 20.76 -16.28 36.63
N LEU A 182 20.63 -15.59 37.77
CA LEU A 182 21.69 -15.54 38.79
C LEU A 182 21.87 -16.88 39.53
N ALA A 183 20.83 -17.71 39.61
CA ALA A 183 20.90 -18.98 40.32
C ALA A 183 21.60 -20.07 39.49
N THR A 184 21.38 -20.08 38.18
CA THR A 184 21.87 -21.12 37.27
C THR A 184 23.03 -20.66 36.38
N ASN A 185 23.31 -19.35 36.31
CA ASN A 185 24.25 -18.71 35.39
C ASN A 185 23.96 -19.03 33.91
N LYS A 186 22.71 -19.33 33.58
CA LYS A 186 22.26 -19.65 32.22
C LYS A 186 21.50 -18.47 31.60
N ARG A 187 21.58 -18.34 30.27
CA ARG A 187 20.73 -17.43 29.51
C ARG A 187 19.27 -17.88 29.60
N ILE A 188 18.34 -16.94 29.75
CA ILE A 188 16.89 -17.24 29.88
C ILE A 188 15.99 -16.57 28.83
N ASN A 189 16.56 -15.74 27.94
CA ASN A 189 15.82 -14.97 26.96
C ASN A 189 16.20 -15.31 25.51
N TYR A 190 16.27 -16.61 25.20
CA TYR A 190 16.47 -17.08 23.83
C TYR A 190 15.40 -16.50 22.88
N HIS A 191 15.76 -16.36 21.60
CA HIS A 191 14.83 -15.92 20.56
C HIS A 191 13.57 -16.80 20.52
N LYS A 192 12.48 -16.22 20.03
CA LYS A 192 11.23 -16.93 19.71
C LYS A 192 10.62 -16.30 18.48
N ASN A 193 10.18 -17.14 17.54
CA ASN A 193 9.61 -16.69 16.28
C ASN A 193 8.39 -15.78 16.50
N VAL A 194 8.12 -14.93 15.52
CA VAL A 194 6.92 -14.09 15.48
C VAL A 194 6.09 -14.51 14.29
N LYS A 195 4.80 -14.74 14.52
CA LYS A 195 3.83 -15.08 13.47
C LYS A 195 2.69 -14.08 13.48
N ILE A 196 2.42 -13.47 12.33
CA ILE A 196 1.29 -12.59 12.10
C ILE A 196 0.44 -13.28 11.04
N GLY A 197 -0.81 -13.57 11.37
CA GLY A 197 -1.76 -14.25 10.51
C GLY A 197 -2.21 -13.40 9.32
N ASN A 198 -3.28 -13.83 8.67
CA ASN A 198 -3.85 -13.13 7.52
C ASN A 198 -4.76 -11.99 7.98
N HIS A 199 -4.85 -10.94 7.16
CA HIS A 199 -5.77 -9.84 7.40
C HIS A 199 -5.60 -9.25 8.81
N VAL A 200 -4.36 -9.00 9.22
CA VAL A 200 -4.04 -8.35 10.50
C VAL A 200 -3.73 -6.88 10.27
N TRP A 201 -4.28 -6.00 11.11
CA TRP A 201 -3.96 -4.57 11.11
C TRP A 201 -3.04 -4.22 12.28
N ILE A 202 -1.83 -3.76 11.98
CA ILE A 202 -0.89 -3.24 12.98
C ILE A 202 -0.91 -1.70 12.95
N GLY A 203 -1.35 -1.11 14.07
CA GLY A 203 -1.46 0.32 14.26
C GLY A 203 -0.11 1.02 14.38
N TYR A 204 -0.14 2.32 14.15
CA TYR A 204 1.00 3.24 14.22
C TYR A 204 1.85 3.03 15.49
N ASN A 205 3.18 3.05 15.36
CA ASN A 205 4.12 3.06 16.48
C ASN A 205 4.00 1.86 17.43
N SER A 206 3.59 0.70 16.90
CA SER A 206 3.46 -0.54 17.69
C SER A 206 4.75 -1.36 17.65
N ILE A 207 5.01 -2.10 18.72
CA ILE A 207 6.16 -2.99 18.88
C ILE A 207 5.65 -4.42 19.10
N ILE A 208 6.06 -5.35 18.25
CA ILE A 208 5.72 -6.77 18.34
C ILE A 208 6.98 -7.55 18.77
N LEU A 209 6.90 -8.18 19.94
CA LEU A 209 8.05 -8.85 20.56
C LEU A 209 8.08 -10.36 20.30
N LYS A 210 9.23 -10.96 20.61
CA LYS A 210 9.53 -12.38 20.37
C LYS A 210 8.48 -13.32 20.95
N GLY A 211 8.12 -14.35 20.18
CA GLY A 211 7.19 -15.39 20.60
C GLY A 211 5.72 -15.01 20.52
N VAL A 212 5.39 -13.84 19.97
CA VAL A 212 4.02 -13.42 19.75
C VAL A 212 3.47 -14.08 18.48
N GLU A 213 2.26 -14.60 18.61
CA GLU A 213 1.40 -15.00 17.48
C GLU A 213 0.17 -14.09 17.45
N ILE A 214 -0.07 -13.39 16.35
CA ILE A 214 -1.27 -12.59 16.13
C ILE A 214 -2.10 -13.33 15.10
N GLU A 215 -3.24 -13.88 15.50
CA GLU A 215 -4.08 -14.65 14.61
C GLU A 215 -4.93 -13.75 13.69
N ASP A 216 -5.53 -14.38 12.69
CA ASP A 216 -6.22 -13.75 11.57
C ASP A 216 -7.28 -12.71 11.98
N GLY A 217 -7.45 -11.67 11.16
CA GLY A 217 -8.48 -10.64 11.37
C GLY A 217 -8.25 -9.68 12.54
N SER A 218 -7.18 -9.89 13.31
CA SER A 218 -6.92 -9.13 14.54
C SER A 218 -6.33 -7.74 14.29
N ILE A 219 -6.47 -6.87 15.29
CA ILE A 219 -6.01 -5.48 15.24
C ILE A 219 -5.10 -5.19 16.45
N VAL A 220 -3.95 -4.58 16.19
CA VAL A 220 -3.09 -3.99 17.22
C VAL A 220 -3.30 -2.48 17.21
N ALA A 221 -3.79 -1.92 18.32
CA ALA A 221 -4.00 -0.50 18.46
C ALA A 221 -2.67 0.27 18.44
N ALA A 222 -2.70 1.54 18.01
CA ALA A 222 -1.51 2.38 17.94
C ALA A 222 -0.79 2.50 19.29
N GLY A 223 0.55 2.57 19.25
CA GLY A 223 1.42 2.72 20.42
C GLY A 223 1.53 1.47 21.32
N SER A 224 1.06 0.31 20.85
CA SER A 224 1.03 -0.91 21.67
C SER A 224 2.37 -1.62 21.73
N VAL A 225 2.68 -2.22 22.88
CA VAL A 225 3.80 -3.16 23.05
C VAL A 225 3.25 -4.56 23.28
N VAL A 226 3.26 -5.37 22.24
CA VAL A 226 2.68 -6.71 22.23
C VAL A 226 3.70 -7.71 22.78
N THR A 227 3.43 -8.22 23.98
CA THR A 227 4.28 -9.20 24.69
C THR A 227 3.65 -10.59 24.76
N LYS A 228 2.40 -10.75 24.33
CA LYS A 228 1.62 -12.00 24.36
C LYS A 228 0.77 -12.11 23.09
N SER A 229 0.54 -13.35 22.66
CA SER A 229 -0.27 -13.67 21.48
C SER A 229 -1.69 -13.11 21.55
N ILE A 230 -2.25 -12.77 20.38
CA ILE A 230 -3.57 -12.18 20.20
C ILE A 230 -4.43 -13.17 19.41
N PRO A 231 -5.55 -13.66 19.98
CA PRO A 231 -6.45 -14.56 19.27
C PRO A 231 -7.20 -13.87 18.13
N THR A 232 -7.74 -14.68 17.23
CA THR A 232 -8.48 -14.27 16.03
C THR A 232 -9.55 -13.22 16.34
N ASN A 233 -9.72 -12.26 15.43
CA ASN A 233 -10.81 -11.26 15.48
C ASN A 233 -10.88 -10.47 16.81
N CYS A 234 -9.71 -10.13 17.35
CA CYS A 234 -9.59 -9.32 18.56
C CYS A 234 -8.87 -8.00 18.29
N VAL A 235 -9.16 -6.98 19.10
CA VAL A 235 -8.32 -5.77 19.21
C VAL A 235 -7.50 -5.88 20.48
N ALA A 236 -6.19 -5.72 20.38
CA ALA A 236 -5.30 -5.57 21.51
C ALA A 236 -4.69 -4.16 21.55
N GLY A 237 -4.57 -3.59 22.75
CA GLY A 237 -4.00 -2.25 22.93
C GLY A 237 -3.24 -2.08 24.25
N GLY A 238 -2.27 -1.17 24.26
CA GLY A 238 -1.55 -0.71 25.46
C GLY A 238 -0.11 -1.22 25.58
N ASN A 239 0.55 -0.87 26.68
CA ASN A 239 1.91 -1.29 27.02
C ASN A 239 1.96 -1.80 28.48
N PRO A 240 1.98 -3.13 28.71
CA PRO A 240 1.86 -4.20 27.71
C PRO A 240 0.46 -4.28 27.11
N ALA A 241 0.36 -4.73 25.86
CA ALA A 241 -0.91 -4.87 25.17
C ALA A 241 -1.82 -5.91 25.83
N LYS A 242 -3.11 -5.59 25.92
CA LYS A 242 -4.16 -6.49 26.40
C LYS A 242 -5.32 -6.50 25.40
N ILE A 243 -6.07 -7.59 25.34
CA ILE A 243 -7.30 -7.66 24.55
C ILE A 243 -8.31 -6.66 25.12
N ILE A 244 -8.71 -5.68 24.31
CA ILE A 244 -9.68 -4.63 24.66
C ILE A 244 -11.03 -4.83 23.97
N LYS A 245 -11.06 -5.58 22.87
CA LYS A 245 -12.28 -5.94 22.14
C LYS A 245 -12.13 -7.33 21.52
N LYS A 246 -13.24 -8.06 21.45
CA LYS A 246 -13.37 -9.37 20.79
C LYS A 246 -14.50 -9.30 19.77
N ASN A 247 -14.54 -10.29 18.87
CA ASN A 247 -15.58 -10.47 17.85
C ASN A 247 -15.66 -9.26 16.91
N VAL A 248 -14.51 -8.83 16.40
CA VAL A 248 -14.39 -7.69 15.49
C VAL A 248 -13.45 -8.02 14.35
N THR A 249 -13.62 -7.33 13.23
CA THR A 249 -12.69 -7.33 12.10
C THR A 249 -12.50 -5.88 11.63
N TRP A 250 -11.67 -5.67 10.62
CA TRP A 250 -11.42 -4.37 10.03
C TRP A 250 -11.64 -4.42 8.51
N ASN A 251 -11.70 -3.25 7.89
CA ASN A 251 -11.74 -3.11 6.44
C ASN A 251 -10.82 -1.93 6.05
N ARG A 252 -10.22 -2.00 4.86
CA ARG A 252 -9.46 -0.90 4.28
C ARG A 252 -10.38 0.27 3.91
N ASP A 253 -11.59 -0.03 3.48
CA ASP A 253 -12.61 0.96 3.16
C ASP A 253 -13.22 1.53 4.44
N LEU A 254 -13.42 2.84 4.44
CA LEU A 254 -14.23 3.51 5.46
C LEU A 254 -15.71 3.26 5.15
N ILE A 255 -16.31 2.34 5.90
CA ILE A 255 -17.73 2.02 5.80
C ILE A 255 -18.50 2.97 6.70
N TYR A 256 -19.48 3.66 6.12
CA TYR A 256 -20.41 4.52 6.85
C TYR A 256 -21.81 3.96 6.69
N ASP A 257 -22.59 3.92 7.77
CA ASP A 257 -24.04 3.78 7.66
C ASP A 257 -24.70 5.17 7.60
N ASN A 258 -25.89 5.25 6.99
CA ASN A 258 -26.60 6.52 6.82
C ASN A 258 -27.11 7.09 8.17
N GLU A 259 -27.19 6.28 9.23
CA GLU A 259 -27.68 6.71 10.54
C GLU A 259 -26.59 7.48 11.33
N SER A 260 -25.33 7.04 11.26
CA SER A 260 -24.21 7.62 12.02
C SER A 260 -23.75 8.99 11.54
N LEU A 261 -23.96 9.32 10.26
CA LEU A 261 -23.51 10.60 9.68
C LEU A 261 -24.51 11.75 9.83
N GLY A 262 -25.77 11.48 10.17
CA GLY A 262 -26.84 12.48 10.07
C GLY A 262 -27.19 12.90 8.63
N GLU A 263 -26.39 12.44 7.66
CA GLU A 263 -26.36 12.79 6.24
C GLU A 263 -26.63 11.54 5.39
N ILE A 264 -27.19 11.72 4.20
CA ILE A 264 -27.41 10.61 3.26
C ILE A 264 -26.29 10.66 2.22
N ARG A 265 -25.37 9.69 2.31
CA ARG A 265 -24.29 9.55 1.35
C ARG A 265 -24.76 8.68 0.20
N ILE A 266 -24.65 9.21 -1.02
CA ILE A 266 -24.89 8.48 -2.25
C ILE A 266 -23.52 8.12 -2.81
N ASN A 267 -23.10 6.88 -2.56
CA ASN A 267 -21.92 6.32 -3.19
C ASN A 267 -22.31 5.83 -4.59
N PRO A 268 -21.71 6.36 -5.66
CA PRO A 268 -22.01 5.92 -7.02
C PRO A 268 -21.84 4.40 -7.23
N LYS A 269 -20.96 3.75 -6.45
CA LYS A 269 -20.71 2.31 -6.51
C LYS A 269 -21.85 1.45 -5.95
N ASP A 270 -22.67 1.99 -5.04
CA ASP A 270 -23.76 1.26 -4.38
C ASP A 270 -25.06 1.29 -5.23
N VAL A 271 -25.09 2.11 -6.29
CA VAL A 271 -26.19 2.19 -7.26
C VAL A 271 -25.86 1.32 -8.48
N ASN A 272 -26.07 0.01 -8.32
CA ASN A 272 -25.67 -1.07 -9.22
C ASN A 272 -26.19 -1.02 -10.68
N PHE A 273 -26.88 0.03 -11.14
CA PHE A 273 -27.56 0.00 -12.44
C PHE A 273 -27.21 1.12 -13.43
N ILE A 274 -26.47 2.19 -13.07
CA ILE A 274 -26.33 3.38 -13.96
C ILE A 274 -24.90 3.96 -14.02
N LEU A 275 -23.88 3.15 -13.73
CA LEU A 275 -22.49 3.47 -14.12
C LEU A 275 -22.11 2.95 -15.51
N ARG A 276 -22.99 2.20 -16.19
CA ARG A 276 -22.75 1.71 -17.57
C ARG A 276 -22.37 2.85 -18.52
N ASN A 277 -23.03 4.00 -18.42
CA ASN A 277 -22.73 5.17 -19.26
C ASN A 277 -21.47 5.97 -18.84
N PHE A 278 -20.79 5.64 -17.74
CA PHE A 278 -19.52 6.28 -17.38
C PHE A 278 -18.31 5.61 -18.05
N TYR A 279 -18.43 4.33 -18.43
CA TYR A 279 -17.27 3.53 -18.83
C TYR A 279 -17.49 2.64 -20.06
N GLU A 280 -18.67 2.62 -20.70
CA GLU A 280 -18.97 1.61 -21.72
C GLU A 280 -18.04 1.64 -22.96
N ASP A 281 -17.44 2.79 -23.32
CA ASP A 281 -16.75 2.87 -24.63
C ASP A 281 -15.25 3.21 -24.62
N LYS A 282 -14.54 3.22 -23.48
CA LYS A 282 -13.11 3.67 -23.43
C LYS A 282 -12.83 5.02 -24.12
N ILE A 283 -13.88 5.77 -24.42
CA ILE A 283 -13.92 7.12 -24.96
C ILE A 283 -14.58 7.93 -23.84
N TRP A 284 -13.78 8.75 -23.18
CA TRP A 284 -14.22 9.59 -22.07
C TRP A 284 -15.40 10.47 -22.53
N THR A 285 -16.54 10.32 -21.86
CA THR A 285 -17.73 11.12 -22.15
C THR A 285 -17.61 12.51 -21.53
N ASN A 286 -18.38 13.45 -22.07
CA ASN A 286 -18.43 14.89 -21.80
C ASN A 286 -18.83 15.31 -20.36
N GLY A 287 -18.54 14.51 -19.32
CA GLY A 287 -18.76 14.89 -17.92
C GLY A 287 -20.22 15.00 -17.48
N ASN A 288 -21.17 14.49 -18.27
CA ASN A 288 -22.59 14.41 -17.90
C ASN A 288 -22.90 13.06 -17.24
N ALA A 289 -23.74 13.05 -16.21
CA ALA A 289 -24.23 11.84 -15.55
C ALA A 289 -25.74 11.87 -15.34
N LEU A 290 -26.35 10.69 -15.34
CA LEU A 290 -27.73 10.49 -14.95
C LEU A 290 -27.80 9.31 -13.98
N ILE A 291 -28.47 9.49 -12.86
CA ILE A 291 -28.69 8.48 -11.83
C ILE A 291 -30.20 8.46 -11.57
N GLU A 292 -30.85 7.35 -11.85
CA GLU A 292 -32.30 7.09 -11.71
C GLU A 292 -32.53 5.93 -10.74
N ASN A 293 -33.79 5.64 -10.44
CA ASN A 293 -34.21 4.59 -9.50
C ASN A 293 -33.64 4.77 -8.08
N ILE A 294 -33.45 6.02 -7.68
CA ILE A 294 -33.12 6.38 -6.29
C ILE A 294 -34.42 6.35 -5.48
N SER A 295 -34.35 5.99 -4.21
CA SER A 295 -35.49 6.03 -3.29
C SER A 295 -35.05 6.62 -1.95
N ILE A 296 -34.56 7.86 -1.98
CA ILE A 296 -34.08 8.58 -0.80
C ILE A 296 -35.13 9.59 -0.37
N LYS A 297 -35.67 9.45 0.84
CA LYS A 297 -36.54 10.46 1.43
C LYS A 297 -35.70 11.53 2.14
N ASN A 298 -35.99 12.80 1.89
CA ASN A 298 -35.36 13.94 2.55
C ASN A 298 -36.16 14.36 3.80
N GLU A 299 -36.43 13.42 4.71
CA GLU A 299 -37.31 13.66 5.87
C GLU A 299 -36.75 14.75 6.82
N LYS A 300 -35.44 14.98 6.78
CA LYS A 300 -34.74 16.00 7.57
C LYS A 300 -34.70 17.39 6.91
N LYS A 301 -35.29 17.57 5.71
CA LYS A 301 -35.24 18.83 4.94
C LYS A 301 -33.80 19.36 4.77
N LEU A 302 -32.89 18.47 4.40
CA LEU A 302 -31.48 18.78 4.12
C LEU A 302 -31.43 19.86 3.03
N LYS A 303 -30.61 20.90 3.24
CA LYS A 303 -30.59 22.14 2.45
C LYS A 303 -29.54 22.15 1.35
N TYR A 304 -28.52 21.30 1.48
CA TYR A 304 -27.37 21.29 0.60
C TYR A 304 -27.18 19.94 -0.07
N PHE A 305 -26.80 19.99 -1.33
CA PHE A 305 -26.24 18.86 -2.07
C PHE A 305 -24.75 19.12 -2.30
N GLN A 306 -23.91 18.21 -1.81
CA GLN A 306 -22.47 18.21 -2.04
C GLN A 306 -22.12 17.17 -3.09
N LEU A 307 -21.32 17.55 -4.07
CA LEU A 307 -20.66 16.66 -5.01
C LEU A 307 -19.15 16.78 -4.80
N ARG A 308 -18.50 15.68 -4.43
CA ARG A 308 -17.03 15.62 -4.40
C ARG A 308 -16.52 14.98 -5.69
N THR A 309 -15.54 15.62 -6.31
CA THR A 309 -14.82 15.05 -7.45
C THR A 309 -13.58 14.27 -6.97
N LYS A 310 -13.20 13.20 -7.66
CA LYS A 310 -11.89 12.56 -7.45
C LYS A 310 -10.80 13.49 -7.94
N GLY A 311 -9.80 13.76 -7.11
CA GLY A 311 -8.62 14.51 -7.50
C GLY A 311 -7.37 13.74 -7.12
N TRP A 312 -6.48 13.54 -8.09
CA TRP A 312 -5.08 13.22 -7.81
C TRP A 312 -4.23 14.43 -8.21
N HIS A 313 -3.66 15.06 -7.18
CA HIS A 313 -2.70 16.16 -7.16
C HIS A 313 -3.14 17.61 -7.50
N PRO A 314 -2.80 18.58 -6.61
CA PRO A 314 -2.97 20.00 -6.84
C PRO A 314 -1.77 20.53 -7.63
N HIS A 315 -1.67 20.20 -8.92
CA HIS A 315 -0.77 20.96 -9.78
C HIS A 315 -1.48 22.21 -10.23
N LYS A 316 -1.30 23.31 -9.46
CA LYS A 316 -1.27 24.73 -9.89
C LYS A 316 -2.32 25.25 -10.91
N PHE A 317 -3.37 24.52 -11.22
CA PHE A 317 -4.48 25.03 -12.01
C PHE A 317 -5.44 25.71 -11.07
N GLN A 318 -5.67 27.00 -11.31
CA GLN A 318 -6.84 27.68 -10.78
C GLN A 318 -8.05 26.82 -11.13
N TYR A 319 -8.80 26.35 -10.12
CA TYR A 319 -10.10 25.69 -10.30
C TYR A 319 -11.13 26.71 -10.79
N GLU A 320 -10.81 27.44 -11.85
CA GLU A 320 -11.70 28.39 -12.51
C GLU A 320 -12.82 27.58 -13.16
N LYS A 321 -13.96 27.57 -12.45
CA LYS A 321 -15.32 27.28 -12.90
C LYS A 321 -15.45 26.08 -13.84
N ILE A 322 -15.43 24.88 -13.27
CA ILE A 322 -16.19 23.77 -13.87
C ILE A 322 -17.67 24.21 -13.87
N ASP A 323 -18.25 24.41 -15.05
CA ASP A 323 -19.68 24.74 -15.21
C ASP A 323 -20.52 23.48 -14.98
N LEU A 324 -20.80 23.24 -13.70
CA LEU A 324 -21.58 22.12 -13.19
C LEU A 324 -23.03 22.54 -12.98
N LYS A 325 -23.96 21.81 -13.61
CA LYS A 325 -25.40 21.93 -13.34
C LYS A 325 -25.92 20.60 -12.80
N ILE A 326 -26.42 20.63 -11.57
CA ILE A 326 -27.01 19.45 -10.93
C ILE A 326 -28.52 19.61 -10.92
N PHE A 327 -29.23 18.53 -11.21
CA PHE A 327 -30.67 18.46 -11.12
C PHE A 327 -31.07 17.30 -10.20
N ILE A 328 -32.06 17.51 -9.35
CA ILE A 328 -32.73 16.48 -8.58
C ILE A 328 -34.20 16.44 -9.01
N ASN A 329 -34.70 15.27 -9.44
CA ASN A 329 -36.04 15.11 -10.00
C ASN A 329 -36.37 16.20 -11.04
N ASP A 330 -35.42 16.44 -11.95
CA ASP A 330 -35.48 17.44 -13.01
C ASP A 330 -35.51 18.92 -12.55
N LYS A 331 -35.41 19.19 -11.25
CA LYS A 331 -35.21 20.55 -10.70
C LYS A 331 -33.74 20.88 -10.60
N GLN A 332 -33.31 21.95 -11.26
CA GLN A 332 -31.92 22.42 -11.19
C GLN A 332 -31.62 22.99 -9.80
N LEU A 333 -30.52 22.53 -9.20
CA LEU A 333 -30.00 23.07 -7.96
C LEU A 333 -29.22 24.36 -8.20
N ILE A 334 -29.18 25.23 -7.19
CA ILE A 334 -28.46 26.50 -7.29
C ILE A 334 -27.03 26.27 -6.81
N PHE A 335 -26.05 26.48 -7.68
CA PHE A 335 -24.65 26.45 -7.26
C PHE A 335 -24.40 27.49 -6.17
N PHE A 336 -23.86 27.04 -5.03
CA PHE A 336 -23.59 27.90 -3.88
C PHE A 336 -22.12 28.33 -3.88
N LYS A 337 -21.21 27.35 -3.80
CA LYS A 337 -19.75 27.55 -3.88
C LYS A 337 -19.03 26.23 -4.08
N ASN A 338 -17.72 26.30 -4.34
CA ASN A 338 -16.83 25.17 -4.28
C ASN A 338 -15.69 25.43 -3.28
N ILE A 339 -15.20 24.36 -2.64
CA ILE A 339 -13.98 24.38 -1.83
C ILE A 339 -13.13 23.19 -2.27
N SER A 340 -11.99 23.46 -2.88
CA SER A 340 -11.13 22.41 -3.46
C SER A 340 -11.94 21.50 -4.41
N LEU A 341 -12.09 20.21 -4.09
CA LEU A 341 -12.78 19.19 -4.89
C LEU A 341 -14.28 19.08 -4.57
N ASP A 342 -14.79 19.84 -3.61
CA ASP A 342 -16.18 19.77 -3.16
C ASP A 342 -16.99 20.93 -3.78
N TYR A 343 -18.08 20.58 -4.46
CA TYR A 343 -19.04 21.50 -5.05
C TYR A 343 -20.35 21.44 -4.28
N PHE A 344 -20.83 22.58 -3.84
CA PHE A 344 -22.01 22.70 -3.00
C PHE A 344 -23.14 23.40 -3.75
N PHE A 345 -24.33 22.84 -3.64
CA PHE A 345 -25.55 23.36 -4.27
C PHE A 345 -26.65 23.48 -3.23
N LEU A 346 -27.44 24.56 -3.31
CA LEU A 346 -28.65 24.71 -2.52
C LEU A 346 -29.77 23.88 -3.14
N MET A 347 -30.44 23.10 -2.29
CA MET A 347 -31.63 22.33 -2.65
C MET A 347 -32.89 23.18 -2.52
N ASP A 348 -33.83 22.93 -3.41
CA ASP A 348 -35.20 23.45 -3.28
C ASP A 348 -35.89 22.73 -2.10
N ASN A 349 -36.45 23.50 -1.18
CA ASN A 349 -37.15 23.01 0.01
C ASN A 349 -38.35 22.08 -0.29
N SER A 350 -38.82 22.04 -1.53
CA SER A 350 -39.88 21.13 -1.99
C SER A 350 -39.36 19.76 -2.45
N ILE A 351 -38.05 19.51 -2.38
CA ILE A 351 -37.47 18.19 -2.67
C ILE A 351 -37.56 17.34 -1.40
N ASP A 352 -38.70 16.66 -1.23
CA ASP A 352 -38.96 15.74 -0.11
C ASP A 352 -38.50 14.30 -0.40
N GLU A 353 -38.28 13.97 -1.66
CA GLU A 353 -37.85 12.64 -2.12
C GLU A 353 -36.90 12.81 -3.32
N ILE A 354 -35.87 12.00 -3.43
CA ILE A 354 -34.92 11.97 -4.54
C ILE A 354 -35.09 10.65 -5.27
N LYS A 355 -35.55 10.75 -6.52
CA LYS A 355 -35.73 9.63 -7.46
C LYS A 355 -34.67 9.60 -8.54
N LYS A 356 -34.16 10.79 -8.87
CA LYS A 356 -33.24 11.00 -9.97
C LYS A 356 -32.27 12.14 -9.70
N ILE A 357 -31.01 11.96 -10.03
CA ILE A 357 -29.96 12.99 -10.06
C ILE A 357 -29.39 13.07 -11.47
N LYS A 358 -29.33 14.28 -12.04
CA LYS A 358 -28.67 14.54 -13.32
C LYS A 358 -27.53 15.53 -13.08
N ILE A 359 -26.35 15.22 -13.55
CA ILE A 359 -25.17 16.09 -13.51
C ILE A 359 -24.86 16.46 -14.95
N LEU A 360 -24.75 17.76 -15.23
CA LEU A 360 -24.29 18.26 -16.50
C LEU A 360 -22.99 19.04 -16.31
N SER A 361 -22.02 18.78 -17.18
CA SER A 361 -20.76 19.49 -17.27
C SER A 361 -20.55 19.99 -18.69
N ASN A 362 -20.19 21.27 -18.83
CA ASN A 362 -19.79 21.84 -20.11
C ASN A 362 -18.26 21.73 -20.36
N THR A 363 -17.50 21.13 -19.45
CA THR A 363 -16.04 21.03 -19.57
C THR A 363 -15.66 19.86 -20.49
N PHE A 364 -15.41 20.18 -21.76
CA PHE A 364 -14.75 19.30 -22.72
C PHE A 364 -13.32 19.79 -22.93
N ILE A 365 -12.32 19.00 -22.56
CA ILE A 365 -10.91 19.32 -22.85
C ILE A 365 -10.34 18.18 -23.69
N PRO A 366 -9.88 18.46 -24.92
CA PRO A 366 -9.34 17.43 -25.79
C PRO A 366 -8.14 16.76 -25.14
N LYS A 367 -8.03 15.44 -25.30
CA LYS A 367 -6.81 14.69 -25.00
C LYS A 367 -5.67 15.29 -25.82
N GLU A 368 -4.68 15.93 -25.19
CA GLU A 368 -3.45 16.31 -25.88
C GLU A 368 -2.78 15.01 -26.38
N MET A 369 -2.77 14.85 -27.70
CA MET A 369 -2.00 13.82 -28.38
C MET A 369 -0.54 14.25 -28.34
N GLU A 370 0.18 13.97 -27.26
CA GLU A 370 1.62 13.64 -27.24
C GLU A 370 2.16 13.59 -25.80
N HIS A 371 2.74 12.44 -25.45
CA HIS A 371 3.72 12.27 -24.37
C HIS A 371 3.37 12.77 -22.96
N ASN A 372 2.35 12.19 -22.33
CA ASN A 372 2.35 11.92 -20.89
C ASN A 372 1.26 10.89 -20.54
N GLU A 373 1.66 9.75 -19.96
CA GLU A 373 0.72 8.78 -19.36
C GLU A 373 -0.03 9.33 -18.12
N ASP A 374 0.26 10.58 -17.73
CA ASP A 374 -0.43 11.32 -16.67
C ASP A 374 -1.34 12.45 -17.20
N THR A 375 -1.88 12.29 -18.41
CA THR A 375 -2.95 13.17 -18.92
C THR A 375 -4.33 12.67 -18.46
N ARG A 376 -4.56 12.63 -17.14
CA ARG A 376 -5.90 12.44 -16.52
C ARG A 376 -6.73 13.74 -16.57
N ILE A 377 -6.67 14.42 -17.71
CA ILE A 377 -7.18 15.77 -17.86
C ILE A 377 -8.63 15.68 -18.38
N LEU A 378 -9.55 15.89 -17.43
CA LEU A 378 -10.79 16.66 -17.55
C LEU A 378 -12.04 15.97 -18.14
N GLY A 379 -12.54 15.01 -17.35
CA GLY A 379 -13.98 14.75 -17.13
C GLY A 379 -14.27 14.77 -15.62
N ILE A 380 -15.52 15.02 -15.20
CA ILE A 380 -15.87 15.03 -13.77
C ILE A 380 -15.97 13.59 -13.26
N ASP A 381 -14.91 13.11 -12.62
CA ASP A 381 -14.95 11.85 -11.87
C ASP A 381 -15.58 12.11 -10.50
N VAL A 382 -16.79 11.59 -10.26
CA VAL A 382 -17.49 11.78 -8.97
C VAL A 382 -16.97 10.76 -7.97
N ASP A 383 -16.45 11.25 -6.84
CA ASP A 383 -16.04 10.42 -5.70
C ASP A 383 -17.27 9.97 -4.90
N TYR A 384 -18.03 10.95 -4.42
CA TYR A 384 -19.29 10.72 -3.70
C TYR A 384 -20.19 11.95 -3.76
N MET A 385 -21.47 11.75 -3.47
CA MET A 385 -22.45 12.83 -3.29
C MET A 385 -23.08 12.74 -1.91
N VAL A 386 -23.45 13.88 -1.32
CA VAL A 386 -24.02 13.93 0.03
C VAL A 386 -25.15 14.95 0.10
N LEU A 387 -26.22 14.61 0.82
CA LEU A 387 -27.23 15.56 1.26
C LEU A 387 -26.90 16.02 2.68
N ARG A 388 -26.88 17.33 2.93
CA ARG A 388 -26.45 17.92 4.20
C ARG A 388 -27.38 19.02 4.69
N GLU A 389 -27.52 19.14 6.01
CA GLU A 389 -28.33 20.19 6.65
C GLU A 389 -27.58 21.53 6.66
N ASP A 390 -26.29 21.48 7.01
CA ASP A 390 -25.42 22.63 7.19
C ASP A 390 -24.18 22.56 6.28
N PHE A 391 -23.54 23.72 6.10
CA PHE A 391 -22.37 23.93 5.25
C PHE A 391 -21.05 23.61 5.96
#